data_AF-A0A969B337-F1
#
_entry.id   AF-A0A969B337-F1
#
_cell.length_a   1.000
_cell.length_b   1.000
_cell.length_c   1.000
_cell.angle_alpha   90.00
_cell.angle_beta   90.00
_cell.angle_gamma   90.00
#
_symmetry.space_group_name_H-M   'P 1'
#
loop_
_entity.id
_entity.type
_entity.pdbx_description
1 polymer ?
#
loop_
_entity_poly.entity_id
_entity_poly.type
_entity_poly.pdbx_seq_one_letter_code
_entity_poly.pdbx_strand_id
1 'polypeptide(L)'
;MNRTDYKFWFPTNLVPSILSCIKDDYYILTINNQAILPYETTYYDTLKNDMYVAHHNGKLNRYKIRRRSYMVNDVSFLEVKFKNNKGRTIKNRIRTKTIIIIFKKETPQGLS
;
A
#
# COMPACT_ATOMS: atom_id res chain seq x y z
N MET A 1 -21.84 -10.57 5.71
CA MET A 1 -21.87 -9.42 4.79
C MET A 1 -20.62 -9.46 3.92
N ASN A 2 -20.77 -9.48 2.59
CA ASN A 2 -19.64 -9.44 1.65
C ASN A 2 -19.32 -7.99 1.31
N ARG A 3 -18.04 -7.60 1.44
CA ARG A 3 -17.58 -6.27 1.06
C ARG A 3 -17.28 -6.22 -0.43
N THR A 4 -17.71 -5.15 -1.09
CA THR A 4 -17.36 -4.82 -2.47
C THR A 4 -16.62 -3.48 -2.49
N ASP A 5 -15.55 -3.38 -3.28
CA ASP A 5 -14.74 -2.16 -3.42
C ASP A 5 -14.69 -1.72 -4.89
N TYR A 6 -15.03 -0.47 -5.16
CA TYR A 6 -14.91 0.17 -6.47
C TYR A 6 -13.83 1.27 -6.44
N LYS A 7 -13.13 1.46 -7.56
CA LYS A 7 -12.09 2.49 -7.71
C LYS A 7 -12.33 3.28 -8.98
N PHE A 8 -12.22 4.59 -8.88
CA PHE A 8 -12.44 5.53 -9.98
C PHE A 8 -11.23 6.44 -10.14
N TRP A 9 -10.98 6.84 -11.37
CA TRP A 9 -10.05 7.92 -11.71
C TRP A 9 -10.87 9.13 -12.12
N PHE A 10 -10.51 10.31 -11.65
CA PHE A 10 -11.18 11.55 -12.00
C PHE A 10 -10.20 12.73 -11.90
N PRO A 11 -10.44 13.82 -12.64
CA PRO A 11 -9.56 14.98 -12.59
C PRO A 11 -9.73 15.74 -11.27
N THR A 12 -8.64 16.31 -10.75
CA THR A 12 -8.61 16.94 -9.42
C THR A 12 -9.60 18.11 -9.26
N ASN A 13 -9.93 18.81 -10.35
CA ASN A 13 -10.90 19.91 -10.32
C ASN A 13 -12.33 19.45 -9.96
N LEU A 14 -12.64 18.15 -10.03
CA LEU A 14 -13.94 17.60 -9.60
C LEU A 14 -14.00 17.28 -8.10
N VAL A 15 -12.87 17.31 -7.37
CA VAL A 15 -12.87 17.00 -5.93
C VAL A 15 -13.87 17.87 -5.15
N PRO A 16 -13.92 19.21 -5.32
CA PRO A 16 -14.83 20.04 -4.52
C PRO A 16 -16.31 19.72 -4.76
N SER A 17 -16.72 19.47 -6.01
CA SER A 17 -18.10 19.13 -6.34
C SER A 17 -18.51 17.78 -5.77
N ILE A 18 -17.64 16.76 -5.89
CA ILE A 18 -17.87 15.43 -5.32
C ILE A 18 -18.05 15.53 -3.80
N LEU A 19 -17.16 16.24 -3.10
CA LEU A 19 -17.25 16.41 -1.64
C LEU A 19 -18.54 17.13 -1.24
N SER A 20 -18.98 18.14 -2.01
CA SER A 20 -20.24 18.82 -1.75
C SER A 20 -21.45 17.91 -1.90
N CYS A 21 -21.44 16.99 -2.87
CA CYS A 21 -22.56 16.07 -3.11
C CYS A 21 -22.72 14.98 -2.03
N ILE A 22 -21.65 14.64 -1.32
CA ILE A 22 -21.64 13.53 -0.35
C ILE A 22 -21.61 13.99 1.11
N LYS A 23 -21.56 15.31 1.35
CA LYS A 23 -21.33 15.90 2.68
C LYS A 23 -22.40 15.51 3.72
N ASP A 24 -23.62 15.27 3.27
CA ASP A 24 -24.77 14.99 4.15
C ASP A 24 -24.86 13.49 4.49
N ASP A 25 -24.19 12.63 3.71
CA ASP A 25 -24.23 11.17 3.86
C ASP A 25 -22.96 10.59 4.52
N TYR A 26 -21.85 11.34 4.56
CA TYR A 26 -20.54 10.85 5.01
C TYR A 26 -19.81 11.86 5.90
N TYR A 27 -19.01 11.33 6.83
CA TYR A 27 -18.11 12.11 7.68
C TYR A 27 -16.64 11.94 7.28
N ILE A 28 -15.85 13.00 7.48
CA ILE A 28 -14.40 12.94 7.37
C ILE A 28 -13.84 12.28 8.62
N LEU A 29 -13.09 11.18 8.44
CA LEU A 29 -12.34 10.57 9.54
C LEU A 29 -11.22 11.50 10.00
N THR A 30 -11.21 11.83 11.28
CA THR A 30 -10.12 12.57 11.93
C THR A 30 -9.48 11.71 13.02
N ILE A 31 -8.15 11.81 13.16
CA ILE A 31 -7.40 11.18 14.26
C ILE A 31 -6.57 12.30 14.88
N ASN A 32 -6.72 12.52 16.19
CA ASN A 32 -6.04 13.62 16.90
C ASN A 32 -6.25 14.99 16.20
N ASN A 33 -7.50 15.28 15.80
CA ASN A 33 -7.90 16.49 15.07
C ASN A 33 -7.22 16.68 13.70
N GLN A 34 -6.57 15.65 13.14
CA GLN A 34 -5.98 15.68 11.80
C GLN A 34 -6.84 14.91 10.80
N ALA A 35 -7.23 15.58 9.72
CA ALA A 35 -7.91 14.96 8.58
C ALA A 35 -6.92 14.49 7.50
N ILE A 36 -5.75 15.13 7.42
CA ILE A 36 -4.69 14.77 6.47
C ILE A 36 -3.76 13.77 7.16
N LEU A 37 -3.82 12.51 6.75
CA LEU A 37 -3.10 11.40 7.38
C LEU A 37 -2.09 10.80 6.38
N PRO A 38 -0.92 11.43 6.19
CA PRO A 38 0.08 10.97 5.22
C PRO A 38 0.60 9.58 5.57
N TYR A 39 0.77 8.76 4.53
CA TYR A 39 1.39 7.45 4.64
C TYR A 39 2.30 7.21 3.43
N GLU A 40 3.37 6.47 3.67
CA GLU A 40 4.24 5.96 2.62
C GLU A 40 4.09 4.45 2.52
N THR A 41 4.28 3.91 1.32
CA THR A 41 4.29 2.46 1.11
C THR A 41 5.47 2.06 0.23
N THR A 42 6.36 1.25 0.79
CA THR A 42 7.46 0.59 0.06
C THR A 42 7.02 -0.82 -0.32
N TYR A 43 7.10 -1.17 -1.60
CA TYR A 43 6.92 -2.55 -2.06
C TYR A 43 8.28 -3.24 -2.16
N TYR A 44 8.37 -4.46 -1.61
CA TYR A 44 9.56 -5.28 -1.73
C TYR A 44 9.34 -6.28 -2.86
N ASP A 45 10.40 -6.51 -3.63
CA ASP A 45 10.43 -7.53 -4.66
C ASP A 45 11.78 -8.27 -4.67
N THR A 46 11.86 -9.34 -5.44
CA THR A 46 13.14 -9.98 -5.77
C THR A 46 13.89 -9.14 -6.80
N LEU A 47 15.18 -9.41 -6.99
CA LEU A 47 15.98 -8.75 -8.05
C LEU A 47 15.40 -8.96 -9.46
N LYS A 48 14.60 -10.02 -9.64
CA LYS A 48 13.94 -10.36 -10.92
C LYS A 48 12.51 -9.83 -11.02
N ASN A 49 12.04 -9.07 -10.04
CA ASN A 49 10.68 -8.54 -9.98
C ASN A 49 9.59 -9.63 -10.02
N ASP A 50 9.83 -10.77 -9.36
CA ASP A 50 8.95 -11.94 -9.44
C ASP A 50 7.51 -11.62 -8.98
N MET A 51 7.34 -10.79 -7.94
CA MET A 51 6.00 -10.42 -7.44
C MET A 51 5.29 -9.46 -8.38
N TYR A 52 6.00 -8.50 -8.96
CA TYR A 52 5.48 -7.64 -10.01
C TYR A 52 5.02 -8.45 -11.23
N VAL A 53 5.87 -9.32 -11.77
CA VAL A 53 5.54 -10.15 -12.95
C VAL A 53 4.36 -11.07 -12.65
N ALA A 54 4.34 -11.73 -11.49
CA ALA A 54 3.22 -12.56 -11.07
C ALA A 54 1.92 -11.75 -10.95
N HIS A 55 1.98 -10.50 -10.48
CA HIS A 55 0.82 -9.64 -10.39
C HIS A 55 0.31 -9.23 -11.78
N HIS A 56 1.22 -8.77 -12.65
CA HIS A 56 0.91 -8.30 -13.99
C HIS A 56 0.29 -9.43 -14.83
N ASN A 57 0.87 -10.64 -14.76
CA ASN A 57 0.39 -11.81 -15.49
C ASN A 57 -0.83 -12.50 -14.82
N GLY A 58 -1.41 -11.89 -13.78
CA GLY A 58 -2.61 -12.40 -13.13
C GLY A 58 -2.45 -13.73 -12.39
N LYS A 59 -1.22 -14.18 -12.08
CA LYS A 59 -0.97 -15.48 -11.43
C LYS A 59 -1.83 -15.65 -10.18
N LEU A 60 -2.52 -16.78 -10.13
CA LEU A 60 -3.52 -17.09 -9.11
C LEU A 60 -2.93 -17.14 -7.70
N ASN A 61 -1.81 -17.85 -7.53
CA ASN A 61 -0.99 -17.81 -6.32
C ASN A 61 0.06 -16.71 -6.45
N ARG A 62 0.00 -15.70 -5.59
CA ARG A 62 0.95 -14.58 -5.64
C ARG A 62 1.09 -13.87 -4.30
N TYR A 63 2.28 -13.36 -4.04
CA TYR A 63 2.59 -12.54 -2.88
C TYR A 63 2.67 -11.07 -3.26
N LYS A 64 2.37 -10.21 -2.29
CA LYS A 64 2.78 -8.80 -2.25
C LYS A 64 3.31 -8.50 -0.87
N ILE A 65 4.57 -8.10 -0.79
CA ILE A 65 5.21 -7.69 0.46
C ILE A 65 5.38 -6.18 0.43
N ARG A 66 4.92 -5.51 1.48
CA ARG A 66 5.01 -4.06 1.57
C ARG A 66 5.24 -3.60 3.00
N ARG A 67 6.00 -2.54 3.16
CA ARG A 67 5.99 -1.76 4.40
C ARG A 67 5.12 -0.54 4.21
N ARG A 68 4.23 -0.28 5.16
CA ARG A 68 3.45 0.96 5.21
C ARG A 68 3.82 1.74 6.47
N SER A 69 4.23 2.98 6.29
CA SER A 69 4.61 3.90 7.38
C SER A 69 3.57 5.00 7.48
N TYR A 70 2.98 5.16 8.67
CA TYR A 70 2.06 6.26 8.98
C TYR A 70 2.88 7.39 9.58
N MET A 71 3.03 8.49 8.85
CA MET A 71 4.00 9.54 9.23
C MET A 71 3.55 10.36 10.45
N VAL A 72 2.25 10.34 10.74
CA VAL A 72 1.65 11.11 11.86
C VAL A 72 2.09 10.59 13.23
N ASN A 73 2.39 9.30 13.36
CA ASN A 73 2.65 8.66 14.65
C ASN A 73 3.88 7.74 14.65
N ASP A 74 4.72 7.84 13.61
CA ASP A 74 5.90 7.00 13.38
C ASP A 74 5.62 5.49 13.52
N VAL A 75 4.38 5.07 13.21
CA VAL A 75 4.02 3.66 13.23
C VAL A 75 4.19 3.07 11.85
N SER A 76 5.01 2.04 11.76
CA SER A 76 5.19 1.27 10.54
C SER A 76 4.68 -0.16 10.70
N PHE A 77 4.27 -0.77 9.59
CA PHE A 77 3.93 -2.19 9.52
C PHE A 77 4.58 -2.83 8.32
N LEU A 78 5.22 -3.98 8.53
CA LEU A 78 5.54 -4.92 7.46
C LEU A 78 4.31 -5.79 7.22
N GLU A 79 3.77 -5.75 6.00
CA GLU A 79 2.57 -6.47 5.60
C GLU A 79 2.89 -7.47 4.49
N VAL A 80 2.40 -8.70 4.66
CA VAL A 80 2.45 -9.76 3.65
C VAL A 80 1.02 -10.07 3.22
N LYS A 81 0.76 -9.92 1.92
CA LYS A 81 -0.50 -10.33 1.29
C LYS A 81 -0.24 -11.53 0.40
N PHE A 82 -0.93 -12.64 0.65
CA PHE A 82 -0.95 -13.80 -0.22
C PHE A 82 -2.35 -13.96 -0.83
N LYS A 83 -2.44 -13.96 -2.16
CA LYS A 83 -3.65 -14.40 -2.85
C LYS A 83 -3.46 -15.84 -3.26
N ASN A 84 -4.41 -16.70 -2.93
CA ASN A 84 -4.41 -18.09 -3.37
C ASN A 84 -5.28 -18.30 -4.62
N ASN A 85 -5.14 -19.46 -5.24
CA ASN A 85 -5.91 -19.88 -6.42
C ASN A 85 -7.41 -20.06 -6.22
N LYS A 86 -7.88 -20.10 -4.96
CA LYS A 86 -9.31 -20.07 -4.61
C LYS A 86 -9.87 -18.65 -4.48
N GLY A 87 -9.09 -17.63 -4.90
CA GLY A 87 -9.49 -16.23 -4.85
C GLY A 87 -9.42 -15.60 -3.46
N ARG A 88 -9.02 -16.35 -2.42
CA ARG A 88 -8.90 -15.82 -1.04
C ARG A 88 -7.59 -15.05 -0.88
N THR A 89 -7.67 -13.94 -0.16
CA THR A 89 -6.50 -13.14 0.22
C THR A 89 -6.24 -13.29 1.72
N ILE A 90 -5.06 -13.77 2.08
CA ILE A 90 -4.58 -13.86 3.45
C ILE A 90 -3.63 -12.69 3.68
N LYS A 91 -3.88 -11.88 4.71
CA LYS A 91 -3.06 -10.71 5.05
C LYS A 91 -2.55 -10.86 6.47
N ASN A 92 -1.24 -10.90 6.62
CA ASN A 92 -0.56 -10.83 7.91
C ASN A 92 0.23 -9.52 7.99
N ARG A 93 0.34 -8.95 9.20
CA ARG A 93 1.16 -7.76 9.44
C ARG A 93 1.82 -7.82 10.81
N ILE A 94 3.01 -7.25 10.90
CA ILE A 94 3.71 -7.01 12.17
C ILE A 94 4.04 -5.52 12.28
N ARG A 95 3.97 -4.97 13.49
CA ARG A 95 4.40 -3.60 13.76
C ARG A 95 5.93 -3.53 13.68
N THR A 96 6.46 -2.50 13.05
CA THR A 96 7.90 -2.26 12.91
C THR A 96 8.22 -0.82 13.30
N LYS A 97 9.48 -0.53 13.63
CA LYS A 97 9.97 0.86 13.70
C LYS A 97 9.98 1.44 12.28
N THR A 98 9.79 2.75 12.16
CA THR A 98 10.08 3.47 10.91
C THR A 98 11.58 3.38 10.65
N ILE A 99 11.97 2.68 9.59
CA ILE A 99 13.36 2.63 9.12
C ILE A 99 13.38 3.32 7.76
N ILE A 100 13.99 4.50 7.68
CA ILE A 100 14.31 5.11 6.38
C ILE A 100 15.41 4.26 5.76
N ILE A 101 15.06 3.38 4.81
CA ILE A 101 16.06 2.58 4.09
C ILE A 101 16.52 3.46 2.93
N ILE A 102 17.66 4.12 3.12
CA ILE A 102 18.40 4.71 2.00
C ILE A 102 19.07 3.55 1.28
N PHE A 103 18.53 3.15 0.13
CA PHE A 103 19.21 2.18 -0.74
C PHE A 103 20.44 2.86 -1.33
N LYS A 104 21.61 2.68 -0.71
CA LYS A 104 22.88 2.92 -1.37
C LYS A 104 23.09 1.77 -2.35
N LYS A 105 23.15 2.08 -3.64
CA LYS A 105 23.55 1.11 -4.67
C LYS A 105 25.02 0.79 -4.41
N GLU A 106 25.30 -0.35 -3.79
CA GLU A 106 26.67 -0.88 -3.75
C GLU A 106 27.01 -1.38 -5.15
N THR A 107 27.94 -0.70 -5.81
CA THR A 107 28.57 -1.18 -7.03
C THR A 107 29.42 -2.40 -6.65
N PRO A 108 29.26 -3.57 -7.31
CA PRO A 108 30.10 -4.71 -7.02
C PRO A 108 31.56 -4.35 -7.26
N GLN A 109 32.36 -4.31 -6.20
CA GLN A 109 33.81 -4.20 -6.30
C GLN A 109 34.36 -5.57 -6.66
N GLY A 110 34.94 -5.67 -7.87
CA GLY A 110 35.94 -6.66 -8.22
C GLY A 110 35.45 -8.10 -8.44
N LEU A 111 35.19 -8.43 -9.72
CA LEU A 111 35.65 -9.71 -10.24
C LEU A 111 36.87 -9.38 -11.11
N SER A 112 38.05 -9.61 -10.53
CA SER A 112 39.30 -9.79 -11.28
C SER A 112 39.21 -11.04 -12.15
#